data_AF-A0A2H0PNQ6-F1
#
_entry.id   AF-A0A2H0PNQ6-F1
#
_cell.length_a   1.000
_cell.length_b   1.000
_cell.length_c   1.000
_cell.angle_alpha   90.00
_cell.angle_beta   90.00
_cell.angle_gamma   90.00
#
_symmetry.space_group_name_H-M   'P 1'
#
loop_
_entity.id
_entity.type
_entity.pdbx_description
1 polymer ?
#
loop_
_entity_poly.entity_id
_entity_poly.type
_entity_poly.pdbx_seq_one_letter_code
_entity_poly.pdbx_strand_id
1 'polypeptide(L)'
;MSCTEIKGAKALTQQEEETLTWQTLDNGYRYSEHTSTYKGVSQRWVLFFSEAAFARECKTLEKKIQKEQDEQTKAWWHLGNRIFKCREDCEAGIQKLAKVLTYHTVTTDIQLVEKHTGRGRPKQGSTPDVIGYQVIATLSKDEEKIAQVRNKKGRFI
;
A
#
# COMPACT_ATOMS: atom_id res chain seq x y z
N MET A 1 23.14 22.91 -2.17
CA MET A 1 21.81 23.40 -2.59
C MET A 1 21.46 22.91 -4.00
N SER A 2 21.43 21.58 -4.20
CA SER A 2 21.32 20.90 -5.50
C SER A 2 20.10 19.96 -5.55
N CYS A 3 19.04 20.29 -4.80
CA CYS A 3 17.92 19.38 -4.54
C CYS A 3 16.59 19.84 -5.17
N THR A 4 16.58 20.97 -5.91
CA THR A 4 15.33 21.55 -6.44
C THR A 4 15.02 21.06 -7.86
N GLU A 5 16.05 20.80 -8.69
CA GLU A 5 15.89 20.39 -10.10
C GLU A 5 15.35 18.96 -10.23
N ILE A 6 15.89 18.01 -9.44
CA ILE A 6 15.41 16.61 -9.43
C ILE A 6 13.97 16.51 -8.87
N LYS A 7 13.56 17.44 -8.00
CA LYS A 7 12.19 17.46 -7.46
C LYS A 7 11.16 17.85 -8.52
N GLY A 8 11.48 18.79 -9.41
CA GLY A 8 10.63 19.17 -10.55
C GLY A 8 10.46 18.02 -11.54
N ALA A 9 11.57 17.35 -11.90
CA ALA A 9 11.59 16.14 -12.73
C ALA A 9 10.63 15.06 -12.21
N LYS A 10 10.76 14.77 -10.92
CA LYS A 10 10.02 13.71 -10.26
C LYS A 10 8.56 14.08 -10.03
N ALA A 11 8.20 15.36 -10.07
CA ALA A 11 6.82 15.80 -10.02
C ALA A 11 6.09 15.54 -11.36
N LEU A 12 6.78 15.77 -12.49
CA LEU A 12 6.23 15.56 -13.83
C LEU A 12 5.85 14.08 -14.10
N THR A 13 6.66 13.13 -13.63
CA THR A 13 6.33 11.69 -13.78
C THR A 13 5.13 11.24 -12.94
N GLN A 14 4.71 12.05 -11.95
CA GLN A 14 3.61 11.77 -11.04
C GLN A 14 2.33 12.52 -11.38
N GLN A 15 2.36 13.40 -12.39
CA GLN A 15 1.18 14.13 -12.82
C GLN A 15 0.11 13.18 -13.37
N GLU A 16 -1.14 13.59 -13.20
CA GLU A 16 -2.29 12.89 -13.75
C GLU A 16 -2.23 12.91 -15.26
N GLU A 17 -2.51 11.76 -15.86
CA GLU A 17 -2.40 11.50 -17.29
C GLU A 17 -3.24 12.49 -18.13
N GLU A 18 -4.34 12.98 -17.54
CA GLU A 18 -5.29 13.94 -18.12
C GLU A 18 -4.74 15.37 -18.23
N THR A 19 -3.74 15.72 -17.42
CA THR A 19 -3.12 17.05 -17.45
C THR A 19 -2.00 17.16 -18.50
N LEU A 20 -1.65 16.03 -19.12
CA LEU A 20 -0.52 15.91 -20.04
C LEU A 20 -1.01 15.88 -21.49
N THR A 21 -0.44 16.75 -22.32
CA THR A 21 -0.70 16.72 -23.76
C THR A 21 0.24 15.71 -24.40
N TRP A 22 -0.26 14.50 -24.65
CA TRP A 22 0.52 13.41 -25.23
C TRP A 22 0.54 13.51 -26.76
N GLN A 23 1.75 13.36 -27.32
CA GLN A 23 1.98 13.16 -28.75
C GLN A 23 2.42 11.71 -28.96
N THR A 24 1.81 11.03 -29.94
CA THR A 24 2.10 9.63 -30.23
C THR A 24 3.32 9.51 -31.13
N LEU A 25 4.15 8.52 -30.86
CA LEU A 25 5.27 8.09 -31.69
C LEU A 25 5.02 6.65 -32.17
N ASP A 26 5.83 6.20 -33.13
CA ASP A 26 5.81 4.80 -33.56
C ASP A 26 6.22 3.83 -32.44
N ASN A 27 5.86 2.55 -32.61
CA ASN A 27 6.21 1.45 -31.71
C ASN A 27 5.68 1.58 -30.26
N GLY A 28 4.52 2.24 -30.09
CA GLY A 28 3.86 2.33 -28.77
C GLY A 28 4.54 3.31 -27.80
N TYR A 29 5.31 4.26 -28.33
CA TYR A 29 5.87 5.36 -27.55
C TYR A 29 4.95 6.58 -27.62
N ARG A 30 4.95 7.37 -26.56
CA ARG A 30 4.31 8.70 -26.53
C ARG A 30 5.23 9.66 -25.79
N TYR A 31 5.10 10.95 -26.04
CA TYR A 31 5.82 11.96 -25.28
C TYR A 31 4.96 13.18 -24.97
N SER A 32 5.34 13.91 -23.93
CA SER A 32 4.76 15.20 -23.56
C SER A 32 5.88 16.18 -23.26
N GLU A 33 5.82 17.38 -23.83
CA GLU A 33 6.82 18.43 -23.64
C GLU A 33 6.39 19.40 -22.54
N HIS A 34 7.29 19.70 -21.62
CA HIS A 34 7.09 20.66 -20.54
C HIS A 34 8.24 21.67 -20.52
N THR A 35 7.89 22.95 -20.39
CA THR A 35 8.90 23.99 -20.26
C THR A 35 8.94 24.44 -18.79
N SER A 36 10.14 24.50 -18.21
CA SER A 36 10.36 24.97 -16.84
C SER A 36 11.47 26.01 -16.84
N THR A 37 11.29 27.11 -16.11
CA THR A 37 12.32 28.15 -16.00
C THR A 37 12.99 28.05 -14.64
N TYR A 38 14.30 27.81 -14.61
CA TYR A 38 15.07 27.74 -13.38
C TYR A 38 16.24 28.73 -13.41
N LYS A 39 16.32 29.60 -12.40
CA LYS A 39 17.35 30.65 -12.28
C LYS A 39 17.52 31.49 -13.56
N GLY A 40 16.42 31.78 -14.25
CA GLY A 40 16.43 32.56 -15.49
C GLY A 40 16.83 31.77 -16.75
N VAL A 41 17.08 30.47 -16.65
CA VAL A 41 17.34 29.58 -17.79
C VAL A 41 16.10 28.73 -18.06
N SER A 42 15.58 28.83 -19.29
CA SER A 42 14.48 27.99 -19.77
C SER A 42 15.00 26.59 -20.08
N GLN A 43 14.42 25.58 -19.43
CA GLN A 43 14.69 24.16 -19.64
C GLN A 43 13.47 23.51 -20.29
N ARG A 44 13.70 22.65 -21.28
CA ARG A 44 12.67 21.81 -21.88
C ARG A 44 12.83 20.38 -21.36
N TRP A 45 11.75 19.87 -20.78
CA TRP A 45 11.63 18.54 -20.21
C TRP A 45 10.71 17.74 -21.13
N VAL A 46 11.12 16.53 -21.53
CA VAL A 46 10.31 15.66 -22.38
C VAL A 46 10.00 14.40 -21.60
N LEU A 47 8.74 14.22 -21.24
CA LEU A 47 8.25 13.03 -20.58
C LEU A 47 7.90 12.00 -21.65
N PHE A 48 8.64 10.90 -21.69
CA PHE A 48 8.34 9.76 -22.55
C PHE A 48 7.51 8.73 -21.80
N PHE A 49 6.60 8.10 -22.53
CA PHE A 49 5.87 6.91 -22.12
C PHE A 49 6.16 5.78 -23.11
N SER A 50 6.44 4.59 -22.60
CA SER A 50 6.62 3.37 -23.39
C SER A 50 5.62 2.32 -22.96
N GLU A 51 4.76 1.88 -23.87
CA GLU A 51 3.78 0.83 -23.60
C GLU A 51 4.46 -0.52 -23.24
N ALA A 52 5.58 -0.83 -23.90
CA ALA A 52 6.35 -2.03 -23.60
C ALA A 52 6.98 -1.99 -22.19
N ALA A 53 7.52 -0.83 -21.78
CA ALA A 53 8.04 -0.65 -20.43
C ALA A 53 6.92 -0.70 -19.39
N PHE A 54 5.80 -0.03 -19.66
CA PHE A 54 4.61 -0.04 -18.82
C PHE A 54 4.10 -1.47 -18.57
N ALA A 55 3.96 -2.28 -19.62
CA ALA A 55 3.50 -3.66 -19.50
C ALA A 55 4.46 -4.54 -18.67
N ARG A 56 5.77 -4.39 -18.87
CA ARG A 56 6.79 -5.12 -18.08
C ARG A 56 6.74 -4.71 -16.60
N GLU A 57 6.69 -3.41 -16.34
CA GLU A 57 6.66 -2.87 -14.98
C GLU A 57 5.35 -3.19 -14.25
N CYS A 58 4.21 -3.20 -14.95
CA CYS A 58 2.93 -3.64 -14.41
C CYS A 58 2.99 -5.09 -13.95
N LYS A 59 3.57 -6.01 -14.75
CA LYS A 59 3.77 -7.41 -14.33
C LYS A 59 4.64 -7.51 -13.08
N THR A 60 5.69 -6.70 -12.98
CA THR A 60 6.53 -6.65 -11.77
C THR A 60 5.77 -6.07 -10.56
N LEU A 61 4.93 -5.06 -10.79
CA LEU A 61 4.09 -4.45 -9.75
C LEU A 61 3.09 -5.47 -9.20
N GLU A 62 2.37 -6.19 -10.08
CA GLU A 62 1.44 -7.25 -9.68
C GLU A 62 2.12 -8.33 -8.83
N LYS A 63 3.31 -8.77 -9.23
CA LYS A 63 4.10 -9.73 -8.42
C LYS A 63 4.46 -9.18 -7.05
N LYS A 64 4.78 -7.88 -6.94
CA LYS A 64 5.07 -7.23 -5.64
C LYS A 64 3.82 -7.11 -4.77
N ILE A 65 2.69 -6.74 -5.36
CA ILE A 65 1.40 -6.67 -4.66
C ILE A 65 1.04 -8.06 -4.11
N GLN A 66 1.11 -9.10 -4.94
CA GLN A 66 0.80 -10.46 -4.50
C GLN A 66 1.75 -10.93 -3.39
N LYS A 67 3.05 -10.67 -3.54
CA LYS A 67 4.03 -11.04 -2.52
C LYS A 67 3.74 -10.35 -1.17
N GLU A 68 3.44 -9.05 -1.20
CA GLU A 68 3.03 -8.34 0.02
C GLU A 68 1.74 -8.94 0.60
N GLN A 69 0.75 -9.25 -0.24
CA GLN A 69 -0.50 -9.87 0.21
C GLN A 69 -0.23 -11.18 0.95
N ASP A 70 0.62 -12.06 0.40
CA ASP A 70 0.92 -13.37 0.99
C ASP A 70 1.68 -13.25 2.32
N GLU A 71 2.65 -12.34 2.39
CA GLU A 71 3.44 -12.07 3.60
C GLU A 71 2.56 -11.46 4.70
N GLN A 72 1.74 -10.47 4.35
CA GLN A 72 0.89 -9.76 5.30
C GLN A 72 -0.27 -10.63 5.77
N THR A 73 -0.88 -11.44 4.89
CA THR A 73 -1.93 -12.39 5.30
C THR A 73 -1.43 -13.32 6.40
N LYS A 74 -0.20 -13.85 6.27
CA LYS A 74 0.41 -14.68 7.31
C LYS A 74 0.67 -13.89 8.58
N ALA A 75 1.22 -12.67 8.48
CA ALA A 75 1.51 -11.84 9.63
C ALA A 75 0.24 -11.47 10.42
N TRP A 76 -0.83 -11.07 9.73
CA TRP A 76 -2.13 -10.77 10.32
C TRP A 76 -2.80 -12.02 10.91
N TRP A 77 -2.67 -13.18 10.26
CA TRP A 77 -3.14 -14.45 10.81
C TRP A 77 -2.42 -14.82 12.11
N HIS A 78 -1.10 -14.67 12.16
CA HIS A 78 -0.32 -14.89 13.39
C HIS A 78 -0.70 -13.90 14.50
N LEU A 79 -0.92 -12.63 14.16
CA LEU A 79 -1.37 -11.63 15.13
C LEU A 79 -2.76 -11.95 15.66
N GLY A 80 -3.68 -12.33 14.77
CA GLY A 80 -5.05 -12.67 15.12
C GLY A 80 -5.17 -13.95 15.93
N ASN A 81 -4.27 -14.92 15.77
CA ASN A 81 -4.28 -16.13 16.62
C ASN A 81 -3.65 -15.93 18.01
N ARG A 82 -3.07 -14.76 18.27
CA ARG A 82 -2.46 -14.46 19.56
C ARG A 82 -3.50 -13.87 20.51
N ILE A 83 -3.58 -14.44 21.70
CA ILE A 83 -4.36 -13.87 22.81
C ILE A 83 -3.44 -12.95 23.61
N PHE A 84 -3.83 -11.70 23.74
CA PHE A 84 -3.12 -10.69 24.51
C PHE A 84 -3.78 -10.49 25.86
N LYS A 85 -2.96 -10.18 26.87
CA LYS A 85 -3.45 -9.91 28.24
C LYS A 85 -3.99 -8.48 28.38
N CYS A 86 -3.54 -7.58 27.53
CA CYS A 86 -3.84 -6.14 27.56
C CYS A 86 -4.30 -5.68 26.18
N ARG A 87 -5.21 -4.71 26.13
CA ARG A 87 -5.68 -4.11 24.88
C ARG A 87 -4.58 -3.32 24.19
N GLU A 88 -3.75 -2.65 24.96
CA GLU A 88 -2.64 -1.81 24.50
C GLU A 88 -1.60 -2.65 23.73
N ASP A 89 -1.36 -3.89 24.17
CA ASP A 89 -0.47 -4.82 23.45
C ASP A 89 -1.07 -5.26 22.11
N CYS A 90 -2.40 -5.46 22.04
CA CYS A 90 -3.10 -5.70 20.77
C CYS A 90 -2.91 -4.52 19.81
N GLU A 91 -3.19 -3.30 20.30
CA GLU A 91 -3.11 -2.08 19.50
C GLU A 91 -1.67 -1.83 19.01
N ALA A 92 -0.67 -2.06 19.85
CA ALA A 92 0.74 -1.98 19.46
C ALA A 92 1.10 -3.01 18.37
N GLY A 93 0.56 -4.22 18.44
CA GLY A 93 0.72 -5.26 17.41
C GLY A 93 0.08 -4.85 16.07
N ILE A 94 -1.14 -4.32 16.13
CA ILE A 94 -1.87 -3.80 14.97
C ILE A 94 -1.08 -2.68 14.30
N GLN A 95 -0.64 -1.67 15.07
CA GLN A 95 0.07 -0.52 14.53
C GLN A 95 1.40 -0.90 13.88
N LYS A 96 2.11 -1.90 14.43
CA LYS A 96 3.37 -2.39 13.85
C LYS A 96 3.14 -3.01 12.47
N LEU A 97 2.12 -3.85 12.30
CA LEU A 97 1.83 -4.47 11.00
C LEU A 97 1.22 -3.47 10.01
N ALA A 98 0.31 -2.61 10.47
CA ALA A 98 -0.32 -1.60 9.63
C ALA A 98 0.69 -0.63 8.98
N LYS A 99 1.78 -0.29 9.68
CA LYS A 99 2.85 0.59 9.15
C LYS A 99 3.65 -0.02 7.99
N VAL A 100 3.63 -1.34 7.83
CA VAL A 100 4.41 -2.04 6.79
C VAL A 100 3.63 -2.14 5.48
N LEU A 101 2.31 -1.93 5.51
CA LEU A 101 1.44 -2.06 4.33
C LEU A 101 1.69 -0.95 3.32
N THR A 102 2.09 -1.32 2.09
CA THR A 102 2.33 -0.37 1.00
C THR A 102 1.18 -0.35 0.00
N TYR A 103 0.65 -1.52 -0.38
CA TYR A 103 -0.39 -1.67 -1.42
C TYR A 103 -1.75 -2.10 -0.86
N HIS A 104 -1.82 -2.36 0.43
CA HIS A 104 -3.01 -2.88 1.10
C HIS A 104 -3.44 -1.95 2.24
N THR A 105 -4.72 -2.02 2.55
CA THR A 105 -5.34 -1.43 3.75
C THR A 105 -5.82 -2.55 4.65
N VAL A 106 -5.93 -2.25 5.93
CA VAL A 106 -6.41 -3.21 6.92
C VAL A 106 -7.49 -2.57 7.77
N THR A 107 -8.57 -3.29 7.96
CA THR A 107 -9.60 -2.98 8.95
C THR A 107 -9.40 -3.94 10.11
N THR A 108 -9.22 -3.40 11.32
CA THR A 108 -8.96 -4.19 12.52
C THR A 108 -10.02 -3.94 13.58
N ASP A 109 -10.43 -5.02 14.25
CA ASP A 109 -11.33 -5.00 15.39
C ASP A 109 -10.73 -5.83 16.53
N ILE A 110 -11.01 -5.45 17.77
CA ILE A 110 -10.48 -6.13 18.97
C ILE A 110 -11.65 -6.79 19.69
N GLN A 111 -11.60 -8.12 19.77
CA GLN A 111 -12.59 -8.94 20.43
C GLN A 111 -12.08 -9.46 21.77
N LEU A 112 -12.97 -9.53 22.76
CA LEU A 112 -12.69 -10.15 24.04
C LEU A 112 -12.85 -11.67 23.91
N VAL A 113 -11.85 -12.42 24.38
CA VAL A 113 -11.90 -13.88 24.42
C VAL A 113 -12.20 -14.32 25.83
N GLU A 114 -13.30 -15.05 25.99
CA GLU A 114 -13.76 -15.61 27.24
C GLU A 114 -13.51 -17.13 27.28
N LYS A 115 -13.02 -17.68 28.40
CA LYS A 115 -13.02 -19.14 28.64
C LYS A 115 -14.03 -19.44 29.71
N HIS A 116 -14.69 -20.57 29.52
CA HIS A 116 -15.29 -21.27 30.63
C HIS A 116 -14.22 -22.08 31.38
N THR A 117 -13.94 -21.66 32.61
CA THR A 117 -13.14 -22.35 33.62
C THR A 117 -13.95 -23.53 34.18
N GLY A 118 -14.14 -24.59 33.39
CA GLY A 118 -14.81 -25.80 33.86
C GLY A 118 -14.47 -27.04 33.04
N ARG A 119 -13.97 -28.10 33.70
CA ARG A 119 -13.80 -29.43 33.10
C ARG A 119 -15.14 -30.18 33.20
N GLY A 120 -15.91 -30.23 32.11
CA GLY A 120 -17.22 -30.90 32.04
C GLY A 120 -18.35 -30.01 31.50
N ARG A 121 -19.54 -30.60 31.23
CA ARG A 121 -20.74 -29.91 30.72
C ARG A 121 -21.10 -28.73 31.66
N PRO A 122 -21.23 -27.49 31.16
CA PRO A 122 -21.36 -26.29 32.01
C PRO A 122 -22.64 -26.32 32.86
N LYS A 123 -22.52 -25.94 34.14
CA LYS A 123 -23.65 -25.70 35.04
C LYS A 123 -24.32 -24.38 34.69
N GLN A 124 -25.65 -24.37 34.73
CA GLN A 124 -26.51 -23.23 34.41
C GLN A 124 -26.18 -22.04 35.34
N GLY A 125 -25.56 -20.98 34.80
CA GLY A 125 -25.28 -19.72 35.52
C GLY A 125 -23.81 -19.34 35.75
N SER A 126 -22.80 -20.03 35.18
CA SER A 126 -21.41 -19.59 35.32
C SER A 126 -21.08 -18.40 34.40
N THR A 127 -20.60 -17.29 34.98
CA THR A 127 -20.04 -16.17 34.22
C THR A 127 -18.72 -16.60 33.55
N PRO A 128 -18.55 -16.41 32.23
CA PRO A 128 -17.28 -16.65 31.55
C PRO A 128 -16.16 -15.80 32.15
N ASP A 129 -14.96 -16.37 32.33
CA ASP A 129 -13.78 -15.58 32.71
C ASP A 129 -13.14 -15.01 31.44
N VAL A 130 -12.96 -13.68 31.39
CA VAL A 130 -12.23 -13.01 30.30
C VAL A 130 -10.75 -13.40 30.38
N ILE A 131 -10.25 -14.07 29.34
CA ILE A 131 -8.86 -14.54 29.26
C ILE A 131 -7.95 -13.50 28.63
N GLY A 132 -8.50 -12.64 27.77
CA GLY A 132 -7.72 -11.64 27.05
C GLY A 132 -8.42 -11.09 25.81
N TYR A 133 -7.61 -10.51 24.94
CA TYR A 133 -8.03 -9.81 23.72
C TYR A 133 -7.43 -10.48 22.49
N GLN A 134 -8.22 -10.53 21.42
CA GLN A 134 -7.84 -11.10 20.14
C GLN A 134 -8.13 -10.08 19.02
N VAL A 135 -7.27 -10.05 18.02
CA VAL A 135 -7.40 -9.14 16.88
C VAL A 135 -8.09 -9.87 15.73
N ILE A 136 -9.15 -9.27 15.20
CA ILE A 136 -9.73 -9.65 13.91
C ILE A 136 -9.28 -8.61 12.89
N ALA A 137 -8.54 -9.05 11.88
CA ALA A 137 -8.05 -8.18 10.82
C ALA A 137 -8.55 -8.67 9.46
N THR A 138 -9.06 -7.74 8.65
CA THR A 138 -9.41 -7.99 7.25
C THR A 138 -8.52 -7.14 6.37
N LEU A 139 -7.73 -7.80 5.52
CA LEU A 139 -6.83 -7.17 4.57
C LEU A 139 -7.57 -6.93 3.24
N SER A 140 -7.52 -5.69 2.75
CA SER A 140 -8.06 -5.28 1.45
C SER A 140 -7.00 -4.60 0.60
N LYS A 141 -7.16 -4.64 -0.73
CA LYS A 141 -6.28 -3.89 -1.63
C LYS A 141 -6.61 -2.40 -1.58
N ASP A 142 -5.58 -1.57 -1.61
CA ASP A 142 -5.71 -0.12 -1.73
C ASP A 142 -5.58 0.27 -3.20
N GLU A 143 -6.71 0.25 -3.90
CA GLU A 143 -6.76 0.52 -5.35
C GLU A 143 -6.23 1.92 -5.71
N GLU A 144 -6.40 2.91 -4.83
CA GLU A 144 -5.89 4.27 -5.05
C GLU A 144 -4.37 4.30 -5.02
N LYS A 145 -3.74 3.69 -4.00
CA LYS A 145 -2.27 3.59 -3.93
C LYS A 145 -1.71 2.78 -5.09
N ILE A 146 -2.37 1.68 -5.44
CA ILE A 146 -1.97 0.85 -6.58
C ILE A 146 -2.06 1.65 -7.88
N ALA A 147 -3.15 2.39 -8.10
CA ALA A 147 -3.33 3.25 -9.26
C ALA A 147 -2.25 4.34 -9.34
N GLN A 148 -1.93 5.01 -8.23
CA GLN A 148 -0.86 6.01 -8.20
C GLN A 148 0.52 5.43 -8.54
N VAL A 149 0.82 4.22 -8.06
CA VAL A 149 2.09 3.55 -8.40
C VAL A 149 2.09 3.09 -9.84
N ARG A 150 0.95 2.62 -10.36
CA ARG A 150 0.77 2.20 -11.75
C ARG A 150 0.89 3.36 -12.73
N ASN A 151 0.33 4.52 -12.40
CA ASN A 151 0.39 5.75 -13.20
C ASN A 151 1.84 6.20 -13.48
N LYS A 152 2.77 5.90 -12.57
CA LYS A 152 4.19 6.25 -12.72
C LYS A 152 4.97 5.26 -13.60
N LYS A 153 4.37 4.12 -13.99
CA LYS A 153 5.07 3.07 -14.72
C LYS A 153 5.23 3.41 -16.19
N GLY A 154 6.31 2.95 -16.79
CA GLY A 154 6.62 3.19 -18.19
C GLY A 154 6.85 4.66 -18.56
N ARG A 155 6.95 5.56 -17.57
CA ARG A 155 7.21 6.99 -17.74
C ARG A 155 8.65 7.34 -17.37
N PHE A 156 9.34 8.10 -18.20
CA PHE A 156 10.72 8.54 -17.97
C PHE A 156 10.97 9.91 -18.60
N ILE A 157 11.88 10.69 -18.03
CA ILE A 157 12.30 12.03 -18.50
C ILE A 157 13.81 12.03 -18.66
#